data_AF-A0A6A6VA73-F1
#
_entry.id   AF-A0A6A6VA73-F1
#
_cell.length_a   1.000
_cell.length_b   1.000
_cell.length_c   1.000
_cell.angle_alpha   90.00
_cell.angle_beta   90.00
_cell.angle_gamma   90.00
#
_symmetry.space_group_name_H-M   'P 1'
#
loop_
_entity.id
_entity.type
_entity.pdbx_description
1 polymer ?
#
loop_
_entity_poly.entity_id
_entity_poly.type
_entity_poly.pdbx_seq_one_letter_code
_entity_poly.pdbx_strand_id
1 'polypeptide(L)'
;GLPPIPLIVCTDSYSLYECLVKLGTTNEKRLMIDIMSLRQSYERREIAEIRWINGHDNPADAFTKATPNRALERFIDTNELSIRVEGSVHRAPE
;
A
#
# COMPACT_ATOMS: atom_id res chain seq x y z
N GLY A 1 13.60 -9.90 -22.64
CA GLY A 1 12.27 -9.34 -22.33
C GLY A 1 12.45 -8.03 -21.59
N LEU A 2 11.39 -7.22 -21.47
CA LEU A 2 11.43 -6.01 -20.62
C LEU A 2 11.69 -6.41 -19.16
N PRO A 3 12.44 -5.59 -18.39
CA PRO A 3 12.63 -5.84 -16.97
C PRO A 3 11.28 -5.78 -16.22
N PRO A 4 11.12 -6.55 -15.13
CA PRO A 4 9.92 -6.48 -14.30
C PRO A 4 9.78 -5.07 -13.71
N ILE A 5 8.57 -4.52 -13.75
CA ILE A 5 8.25 -3.25 -13.10
C ILE A 5 7.98 -3.55 -11.61
N PRO A 6 8.67 -2.90 -10.66
CA PRO A 6 8.49 -3.18 -9.25
C PRO A 6 7.09 -2.77 -8.79
N LEU A 7 6.37 -3.68 -8.12
CA LEU A 7 5.08 -3.38 -7.50
C LEU A 7 5.31 -2.78 -6.10
N ILE A 8 4.83 -1.55 -5.91
CA ILE A 8 4.86 -0.83 -4.64
C ILE A 8 3.42 -0.73 -4.13
N VAL A 9 3.17 -1.27 -2.94
CA VAL A 9 1.85 -1.23 -2.29
C VAL A 9 1.84 -0.12 -1.24
N CYS A 10 0.86 0.78 -1.31
CA CYS A 10 0.68 1.86 -0.36
C CYS A 10 -0.58 1.66 0.49
N THR A 11 -0.50 1.94 1.78
CA THR A 11 -1.66 1.96 2.69
C THR A 11 -1.56 3.13 3.66
N ASP A 12 -2.69 3.78 3.95
CA ASP A 12 -2.80 4.79 5.01
C ASP A 12 -3.24 4.19 6.35
N SER A 13 -3.58 2.89 6.37
CA SER A 13 -3.91 2.15 7.58
C SER A 13 -2.65 1.65 8.27
N TYR A 14 -2.25 2.34 9.35
CA TYR A 14 -1.09 1.95 10.16
C TYR A 14 -1.22 0.52 10.72
N SER A 15 -2.42 0.11 11.13
CA SER A 15 -2.65 -1.25 11.66
C SER A 15 -2.44 -2.33 10.59
N LEU A 16 -2.85 -2.07 9.35
CA LEU A 16 -2.59 -2.99 8.22
C LEU A 16 -1.10 -3.03 7.90
N TYR A 17 -0.43 -1.88 7.86
CA TYR A 17 1.02 -1.80 7.65
C TYR A 17 1.79 -2.61 8.69
N GLU A 18 1.50 -2.44 9.98
CA GLU A 18 2.12 -3.23 11.06
C GLU A 18 1.83 -4.72 10.92
N CYS A 19 0.61 -5.09 10.51
CA CYS A 19 0.24 -6.46 10.21
C CYS A 19 0.97 -7.03 8.98
N LEU A 20 1.40 -6.23 8.01
CA LEU A 20 2.15 -6.72 6.87
C LEU A 20 3.65 -6.84 7.19
N VAL A 21 4.18 -5.91 7.99
CA VAL A 21 5.62 -5.76 8.23
C VAL A 21 6.11 -6.49 9.50
N LYS A 22 5.40 -6.40 10.62
CA LYS A 22 5.95 -6.73 11.95
C LYS A 22 5.45 -8.05 12.57
N LEU A 23 5.07 -9.03 11.75
CA LEU A 23 4.38 -10.24 12.24
C LEU A 23 3.14 -9.93 13.11
N GLY A 24 2.59 -8.71 13.01
CA GLY A 24 1.38 -8.32 13.74
C GLY A 24 0.25 -9.31 13.47
N THR A 25 -0.48 -9.69 14.51
CA THR A 25 -1.61 -10.61 14.40
C THR A 25 -2.91 -9.84 14.45
N THR A 26 -3.91 -10.32 13.70
CA THR A 26 -5.31 -9.89 13.84
C THR A 26 -6.13 -11.07 14.36
N ASN A 27 -7.12 -10.78 15.21
CA ASN A 27 -8.07 -11.79 15.68
C ASN A 27 -9.23 -12.01 14.70
N GLU A 28 -9.35 -11.16 13.67
CA GLU A 28 -10.37 -11.31 12.65
C GLU A 28 -9.92 -12.35 11.62
N LYS A 29 -10.66 -13.46 11.56
CA LYS A 29 -10.26 -14.67 10.82
C LYS A 29 -10.23 -14.45 9.32
N ARG A 30 -11.14 -13.64 8.76
CA ARG A 30 -11.20 -13.41 7.30
C ARG A 30 -10.02 -12.52 6.86
N LEU A 31 -9.74 -11.46 7.59
CA LEU A 31 -8.64 -10.52 7.36
C LEU A 31 -7.28 -11.21 7.48
N MET A 32 -7.17 -12.23 8.35
CA MET A 32 -5.95 -13.04 8.43
C MET A 32 -5.63 -13.74 7.11
N ILE A 33 -6.64 -14.23 6.37
CA ILE A 33 -6.43 -14.88 5.07
C ILE A 33 -5.83 -13.90 4.07
N ASP A 34 -6.40 -12.69 3.98
CA ASP A 34 -5.94 -11.66 3.06
C ASP A 34 -4.53 -11.15 3.43
N ILE A 35 -4.24 -10.96 4.72
CA ILE A 35 -2.91 -10.59 5.20
C ILE A 35 -1.88 -11.68 4.89
N MET A 36 -2.21 -12.96 5.10
CA MET A 36 -1.30 -14.07 4.78
C MET A 36 -1.01 -14.16 3.28
N SER A 37 -2.00 -13.93 2.43
CA SER A 37 -1.82 -13.86 0.98
C SER A 37 -0.85 -12.74 0.58
N LEU A 38 -1.06 -11.52 1.09
CA LEU A 38 -0.17 -10.38 0.81
C LEU A 38 1.26 -10.61 1.31
N ARG A 39 1.43 -11.19 2.51
CA ARG A 39 2.75 -11.55 3.03
C ARG A 39 3.43 -12.58 2.14
N GLN A 40 2.69 -13.58 1.66
CA GLN A 40 3.24 -14.58 0.74
C GLN A 40 3.70 -13.93 -0.58
N SER A 41 2.93 -13.01 -1.16
CA SER A 41 3.35 -12.25 -2.35
C SER A 41 4.59 -11.40 -2.09
N TYR A 42 4.69 -10.77 -0.91
CA TYR A 42 5.89 -10.08 -0.48
C TYR A 42 7.09 -11.04 -0.30
N GLU A 43 6.86 -12.25 0.23
CA GLU A 43 7.86 -13.32 0.34
C GLU A 43 8.38 -13.82 -1.00
N ARG A 44 7.48 -13.94 -1.97
CA ARG A 44 7.77 -14.34 -3.35
C ARG A 44 8.35 -13.22 -4.21
N ARG A 45 8.55 -12.02 -3.66
CA ARG A 45 9.04 -10.83 -4.39
C ARG A 45 8.10 -10.35 -5.50
N GLU A 46 6.82 -10.70 -5.41
CA GLU A 46 5.77 -10.15 -6.27
C GLU A 46 5.45 -8.70 -5.89
N ILE A 47 5.63 -8.37 -4.60
CA ILE A 47 5.57 -7.00 -4.05
C ILE A 47 6.99 -6.60 -3.67
N ALA A 48 7.50 -5.52 -4.26
CA ALA A 48 8.86 -5.03 -4.02
C ALA A 48 8.94 -4.18 -2.74
N GLU A 49 7.88 -3.43 -2.44
CA GLU A 49 7.86 -2.49 -1.32
C GLU A 49 6.45 -2.32 -0.77
N ILE A 50 6.37 -2.15 0.56
CA ILE A 50 5.14 -1.76 1.26
C ILE A 50 5.39 -0.42 1.94
N ARG A 51 4.54 0.57 1.66
CA ARG A 51 4.62 1.93 2.19
C ARG A 51 3.41 2.25 3.06
N TRP A 52 3.66 2.76 4.25
CA TRP A 52 2.69 3.50 5.03
C TRP A 52 2.71 4.96 4.60
N ILE A 53 1.53 5.48 4.23
CA ILE A 53 1.39 6.82 3.63
C ILE A 53 0.40 7.67 4.40
N ASN A 54 0.49 8.99 4.23
CA ASN A 54 -0.49 9.91 4.80
C ASN A 54 -1.83 9.80 4.05
N GLY A 55 -2.93 9.53 4.77
CA GLY A 55 -4.25 9.35 4.16
C GLY A 55 -4.79 10.56 3.40
N HIS A 56 -4.34 11.78 3.72
CA HIS A 56 -4.72 12.97 2.95
C HIS A 56 -4.15 12.99 1.52
N ASP A 57 -3.11 12.21 1.27
CA ASP A 57 -2.45 12.10 -0.02
C ASP A 57 -2.81 10.80 -0.75
N ASN A 58 -3.72 9.99 -0.19
CA ASN A 58 -4.13 8.70 -0.76
C ASN A 58 -5.31 8.87 -1.72
N PRO A 59 -5.12 8.84 -3.05
CA PRO A 59 -6.23 8.97 -3.99
C PRO A 59 -7.22 7.80 -3.92
N ALA A 60 -6.81 6.63 -3.40
CA ALA A 60 -7.68 5.46 -3.31
C ALA A 60 -8.81 5.64 -2.28
N ASP A 61 -8.63 6.53 -1.31
CA ASP A 61 -9.65 6.86 -0.30
C ASP A 61 -10.90 7.50 -0.94
N ALA A 62 -10.75 8.16 -2.10
CA ALA A 62 -11.89 8.66 -2.87
C ALA A 62 -12.76 7.53 -3.46
N PHE A 63 -12.23 6.33 -3.64
CA PHE A 63 -12.98 5.19 -4.19
C PHE A 63 -13.82 4.45 -3.15
N THR A 64 -13.53 4.64 -1.85
CA THR A 64 -14.28 4.02 -0.75
C THR A 64 -15.28 4.98 -0.11
N LYS A 65 -15.27 6.26 -0.50
CA LYS A 65 -16.11 7.33 0.03
C LYS A 65 -17.02 7.91 -1.05
N ALA A 66 -18.12 8.52 -0.62
CA ALA A 66 -19.07 9.18 -1.53
C ALA A 66 -18.55 10.50 -2.12
N THR A 67 -17.55 11.11 -1.49
CA THR A 67 -16.97 12.39 -1.90
C THR A 67 -15.56 12.21 -2.46
N PRO A 68 -15.23 12.84 -3.60
CA PRO A 68 -13.86 12.87 -4.10
C PRO A 68 -12.94 13.53 -3.08
N ASN A 69 -11.66 13.13 -3.09
CA ASN A 69 -10.65 13.73 -2.23
C ASN A 69 -9.67 14.58 -3.04
N ARG A 70 -8.98 15.49 -2.34
CA ARG A 70 -8.05 16.44 -2.95
C ARG A 70 -6.86 15.76 -3.62
N ALA A 71 -6.47 14.56 -3.16
CA ALA A 71 -5.39 13.79 -3.77
C ALA A 71 -5.76 13.32 -5.18
N LEU A 72 -6.97 12.79 -5.35
CA LEU A 72 -7.50 12.37 -6.65
C LEU A 72 -7.73 13.57 -7.59
N GLU A 73 -8.32 14.66 -7.08
CA GLU A 73 -8.53 15.89 -7.85
C GLU A 73 -7.22 16.43 -8.42
N ARG A 74 -6.19 16.60 -7.58
CA ARG A 74 -4.86 17.06 -8.02
C ARG A 74 -4.23 16.11 -9.04
N PHE A 75 -4.37 14.80 -8.84
CA PHE A 75 -3.83 13.82 -9.77
C PHE A 75 -4.47 13.97 -11.16
N ILE A 76 -5.79 14.17 -11.23
CA ILE A 76 -6.50 14.38 -12.49
C ILE A 76 -6.07 15.71 -13.14
N ASP A 77 -5.95 16.78 -12.36
CA ASP A 77 -5.65 18.12 -12.88
C ASP A 77 -4.20 18.28 -13.36
N THR A 78 -3.26 17.60 -12.70
CA THR A 78 -1.82 17.81 -12.92
C THR A 78 -1.13 16.61 -13.58
N ASN A 79 -1.79 15.45 -13.63
CA ASN A 79 -1.19 14.17 -13.99
C ASN A 79 0.02 13.79 -13.10
N GLU A 80 0.12 14.38 -11.91
CA GLU A 80 1.17 14.14 -10.93
C GLU A 80 0.57 13.70 -9.60
N LEU A 81 1.21 12.72 -8.96
CA LEU A 81 0.80 12.22 -7.65
C LEU A 81 1.93 12.41 -6.64
N SER A 82 1.67 13.23 -5.62
CA SER A 82 2.58 13.46 -4.50
C SER A 82 2.07 12.72 -3.27
N ILE A 83 2.85 11.76 -2.76
CA ILE A 83 2.49 10.95 -1.58
C ILE A 83 3.54 11.14 -0.50
N ARG A 84 3.12 11.57 0.70
CA ARG A 84 3.97 11.53 1.90
C ARG A 84 4.04 10.10 2.44
N VAL A 85 5.26 9.57 2.48
CA VAL A 85 5.58 8.26 3.06
C VAL A 85 5.99 8.45 4.51
N GLU A 86 5.23 7.84 5.42
CA GLU A 86 5.45 7.88 6.87
C GLU A 86 6.34 6.71 7.34
N GLY A 87 6.32 5.59 6.59
CA GLY A 87 7.16 4.42 6.83
C GLY A 87 7.21 3.51 5.61
N SER A 88 8.28 2.73 5.46
CA SER A 88 8.42 1.81 4.33
C SER A 88 9.29 0.61 4.68
N VAL A 89 9.01 -0.52 4.04
CA VAL A 89 9.86 -1.71 4.08
C VAL A 89 10.07 -2.21 2.65
N HIS A 90 11.34 -2.36 2.31
CA HIS A 90 11.81 -2.71 0.98
C HIS A 90 12.33 -4.14 0.98
N ARG A 91 12.09 -4.84 -0.12
CA ARG A 91 12.75 -6.12 -0.40
C ARG A 91 13.77 -5.90 -1.51
N ALA A 92 15.04 -6.05 -1.19
CA ALA A 92 16.11 -5.91 -2.18
C ALA A 92 15.90 -6.92 -3.34
N PRO A 93 16.04 -6.50 -4.61
CA PRO A 93 16.22 -7.44 -5.70
C PRO A 93 17.57 -8.16 -5.54
N GLU A 94 17.63 -9.43 -5.98
CA GLU A 94 18.90 -10.17 -6.09
C GLU A 94 19.81 -9.60 -7.19
#